data_AF-A0A1J7G3X7-F1
#
_entry.id   AF-A0A1J7G3X7-F1
#
_cell.length_a   1.000
_cell.length_b   1.000
_cell.length_c   1.000
_cell.angle_alpha   90.00
_cell.angle_beta   90.00
_cell.angle_gamma   90.00
#
_symmetry.space_group_name_H-M   'P 1'
#
loop_
_entity.id
_entity.type
_entity.pdbx_description
1 polymer ?
#
loop_
_entity_poly.entity_id
_entity_poly.type
_entity_poly.pdbx_seq_one_letter_code
_entity_poly.pdbx_strand_id
1 'polypeptide(L)'
;MLSLSVNSSCSFVISNSYKPWSNSGKLSLNPSPYIPADSQQQQQQHQQQQFHQSYKAPPSPLPSQLASLDTPSRLQILSDRLGLWHQYTPLIPFLLNQGFSPPSIEEQTGISAIQQNRLVVAAQVRDSLIQSNTDPEVVSFFDIGGEQLLYEIRLLSAKQRASAAEFIVQNDLDVNGAQELARAIKDFPSRKDEKGRENFDYTLPGDCLAFMCYRQSREHDINSSQRNAALERALSVAQTHKAKIAVSQELNE
;
A
#
# COMPACT_ATOMS: atom_id res chain seq x y z
N MET A 1 -41.27 9.63 15.26
CA MET A 1 -40.09 10.24 14.61
C MET A 1 -38.89 10.03 15.54
N LEU A 2 -38.25 8.87 15.43
CA LEU A 2 -36.98 8.58 16.11
C LEU A 2 -36.13 7.76 15.13
N SER A 3 -34.93 8.28 14.86
CA SER A 3 -33.93 7.71 13.97
C SER A 3 -33.11 6.66 14.71
N LEU A 4 -32.77 5.55 14.07
CA LEU A 4 -31.72 4.65 14.54
C LEU A 4 -30.79 4.30 13.37
N SER A 5 -29.58 4.85 13.46
CA SER A 5 -28.39 4.44 12.72
C SER A 5 -27.82 3.19 13.39
N VAL A 6 -27.46 2.18 12.60
CA VAL A 6 -26.75 0.98 13.09
C VAL A 6 -25.38 0.95 12.42
N ASN A 7 -24.37 1.37 13.17
CA ASN A 7 -22.96 1.12 12.91
C ASN A 7 -22.63 -0.26 13.50
N SER A 8 -22.12 -1.19 12.70
CA SER A 8 -21.64 -2.49 13.19
C SER A 8 -20.15 -2.63 12.88
N SER A 9 -19.34 -2.46 13.92
CA SER A 9 -17.90 -2.73 13.93
C SER A 9 -17.68 -4.15 14.45
N CYS A 10 -17.18 -5.06 13.61
CA CYS A 10 -16.72 -6.38 14.04
C CYS A 10 -15.23 -6.34 14.41
N SER A 11 -14.94 -6.51 15.70
CA SER A 11 -13.60 -6.73 16.24
C SER A 11 -13.24 -8.21 16.15
N PHE A 12 -12.11 -8.55 15.51
CA PHE A 12 -11.55 -9.90 15.53
C PHE A 12 -10.60 -10.07 16.73
N VAL A 13 -10.85 -11.09 17.56
CA VAL A 13 -9.98 -11.55 18.65
C VAL A 13 -9.22 -12.78 18.16
N ILE A 14 -7.88 -12.73 18.14
CA ILE A 14 -7.02 -13.88 17.83
C ILE A 14 -6.57 -14.52 19.14
N SER A 15 -7.10 -15.71 19.44
CA SER A 15 -6.63 -16.58 20.53
C SER A 15 -5.38 -17.35 20.07
N ASN A 16 -4.24 -17.14 20.74
CA ASN A 16 -2.99 -17.83 20.42
C ASN A 16 -2.72 -18.95 21.44
N SER A 17 -2.83 -20.20 21.00
CA SER A 17 -2.58 -21.40 21.80
C SER A 17 -1.15 -21.89 21.58
N TYR A 18 -0.23 -21.58 22.50
CA TYR A 18 1.15 -22.09 22.45
C TYR A 18 1.27 -23.43 23.19
N LYS A 19 1.75 -24.47 22.49
CA LYS A 19 2.25 -25.73 23.10
C LYS A 19 3.74 -25.58 23.41
N PRO A 20 4.24 -25.99 24.60
CA PRO A 20 5.65 -25.93 24.90
C PRO A 20 6.41 -27.15 24.35
N TRP A 21 7.59 -26.88 23.79
CA TRP A 21 8.61 -27.85 23.37
C TRP A 21 9.55 -28.12 24.54
N SER A 22 9.68 -29.37 24.98
CA SER A 22 10.63 -29.79 26.01
C SER A 22 11.99 -30.09 25.38
N ASN A 23 13.07 -29.55 25.97
CA ASN A 23 14.43 -29.91 25.57
C ASN A 23 15.28 -30.17 26.82
N SER A 24 15.76 -31.40 26.95
CA SER A 24 16.61 -31.89 28.03
C SER A 24 18.07 -31.71 27.62
N GLY A 25 18.76 -30.72 28.18
CA GLY A 25 20.19 -30.47 27.93
C GLY A 25 20.95 -30.29 29.24
N LYS A 26 21.93 -31.17 29.48
CA LYS A 26 22.75 -31.25 30.71
C LYS A 26 23.59 -29.98 30.91
N LEU A 27 23.57 -29.44 32.13
CA LEU A 27 24.42 -28.34 32.59
C LEU A 27 25.86 -28.85 32.82
N SER A 28 26.85 -28.22 32.17
CA SER A 28 28.27 -28.34 32.48
C SER A 28 28.76 -26.96 32.94
N LEU A 29 29.22 -26.89 34.19
CA LEU A 29 29.75 -25.69 34.82
C LEU A 29 31.24 -25.60 34.54
N ASN A 30 31.68 -24.56 33.84
CA ASN A 30 33.08 -24.11 33.82
C ASN A 30 33.12 -22.63 34.26
N PRO A 31 33.95 -22.24 35.23
CA PRO A 31 34.03 -20.86 35.69
C PRO A 31 34.90 -20.01 34.73
N SER A 32 34.34 -18.89 34.24
CA SER A 32 35.11 -17.85 33.54
C SER A 32 35.52 -16.74 34.52
N PRO A 33 36.67 -16.06 34.29
CA PRO A 33 37.20 -15.03 35.17
C PRO A 33 36.36 -13.75 35.15
N TYR A 34 36.25 -13.13 36.32
CA TYR A 34 35.46 -11.92 36.59
C TYR A 34 36.07 -10.70 35.87
N ILE A 35 35.34 -10.12 34.91
CA ILE A 35 35.65 -8.83 34.28
C ILE A 35 34.68 -7.79 34.86
N PRO A 36 35.14 -6.62 35.36
CA PRO A 36 34.25 -5.59 35.93
C PRO A 36 33.21 -5.08 34.91
N ALA A 37 31.96 -4.94 35.35
CA ALA A 37 30.80 -4.63 34.51
C ALA A 37 30.83 -3.25 33.82
N ASP A 38 31.64 -2.30 34.31
CA ASP A 38 31.66 -0.93 33.80
C ASP A 38 32.31 -0.79 32.42
N SER A 39 33.27 -1.65 32.07
CA SER A 39 33.95 -1.59 30.77
C SER A 39 33.09 -2.10 29.61
N GLN A 40 32.09 -2.93 29.89
CA GLN A 40 31.20 -3.48 28.85
C GLN A 40 30.09 -2.51 28.44
N GLN A 41 29.62 -1.65 29.35
CA GLN A 41 28.54 -0.70 29.04
C GLN A 41 29.01 0.44 28.11
N GLN A 42 30.26 0.90 28.25
CA GLN A 42 30.79 1.97 27.40
C GLN A 42 31.12 1.50 25.97
N GLN A 43 31.53 0.23 25.77
CA GLN A 43 31.77 -0.31 24.43
C GLN A 43 30.47 -0.64 23.68
N GLN A 44 29.41 -1.06 24.38
CA GLN A 44 28.11 -1.33 23.74
C GLN A 44 27.39 -0.08 23.26
N GLN A 45 27.50 1.06 23.97
CA GLN A 45 26.88 2.32 23.53
C GLN A 45 27.52 2.89 22.26
N HIS A 46 28.84 2.79 22.11
CA HIS A 46 29.52 3.27 20.90
C HIS A 46 29.26 2.38 19.67
N GLN A 47 29.08 1.07 19.85
CA GLN A 47 28.72 0.19 18.74
C GLN A 47 27.27 0.35 18.29
N GLN A 48 26.31 0.57 19.20
CA GLN A 48 24.90 0.74 18.82
C GLN A 48 24.62 2.04 18.04
N GLN A 49 25.42 3.09 18.26
CA GLN A 49 25.27 4.34 17.51
C GLN A 49 25.76 4.25 16.06
N GLN A 50 26.74 3.38 15.75
CA GLN A 50 27.25 3.24 14.38
C GLN A 50 26.35 2.41 13.46
N PHE A 51 25.47 1.57 14.00
CA PHE A 51 24.59 0.70 13.20
C PHE A 51 23.26 1.33 12.79
N HIS A 52 22.88 2.50 13.33
CA HIS A 52 21.72 3.27 12.86
C HIS A 52 22.10 4.24 11.75
N GLN A 53 22.69 3.75 10.66
CA GLN A 53 22.61 4.48 9.41
C GLN A 53 21.22 4.23 8.82
N SER A 54 20.31 5.19 9.00
CA SER A 54 19.05 5.22 8.28
C SER A 54 19.35 5.13 6.79
N TYR A 55 18.93 4.03 6.15
CA TYR A 55 19.09 3.83 4.71
C TYR A 55 18.54 5.04 3.97
N LYS A 56 19.41 5.85 3.37
CA LYS A 56 19.02 6.91 2.44
C LYS A 56 19.02 6.30 1.05
N ALA A 57 17.84 6.10 0.47
CA ALA A 57 17.75 5.75 -0.94
C ALA A 57 18.50 6.82 -1.77
N PRO A 58 19.21 6.42 -2.85
CA PRO A 58 19.86 7.39 -3.72
C PRO A 58 18.83 8.40 -4.23
N PRO A 59 19.12 9.71 -4.18
CA PRO A 59 18.16 10.73 -4.57
C PRO A 59 17.87 10.60 -6.08
N SER A 60 16.60 10.47 -6.43
CA SER A 60 16.17 10.74 -7.81
C SER A 60 16.59 12.17 -8.15
N PRO A 61 17.29 12.40 -9.27
CA PRO A 61 17.78 13.73 -9.62
C PRO A 61 16.58 14.68 -9.78
N LEU A 62 16.64 15.82 -9.10
CA LEU A 62 15.65 16.88 -9.31
C LEU A 62 15.66 17.31 -10.79
N PRO A 63 14.50 17.60 -11.39
CA PRO A 63 14.44 18.30 -12.66
C PRO A 63 15.31 19.57 -12.61
N SER A 64 16.06 19.83 -13.68
CA SER A 64 17.04 20.93 -13.74
C SER A 64 16.45 22.29 -13.37
N GLN A 65 15.20 22.54 -13.75
CA GLN A 65 14.45 23.76 -13.42
C GLN A 65 14.24 23.97 -11.92
N LEU A 66 14.03 22.89 -11.16
CA LEU A 66 13.84 22.94 -9.70
C LEU A 66 15.18 22.93 -8.95
N ALA A 67 16.21 22.33 -9.57
CA ALA A 67 17.54 22.26 -9.01
C ALA A 67 18.22 23.64 -8.93
N SER A 68 17.97 24.54 -9.90
CA SER A 68 18.59 25.88 -9.93
C SER A 68 18.00 26.90 -8.95
N LEU A 69 16.85 26.62 -8.34
CA LEU A 69 16.17 27.53 -7.43
C LEU A 69 16.86 27.60 -6.05
N ASP A 70 16.73 28.71 -5.36
CA ASP A 70 17.11 28.82 -3.95
C ASP A 70 16.05 28.18 -3.04
N THR A 71 16.41 27.92 -1.79
CA THR A 71 15.53 27.23 -0.83
C THR A 71 14.20 27.93 -0.59
N PRO A 72 14.15 29.27 -0.35
CA PRO A 72 12.89 30.01 -0.25
C PRO A 72 11.95 29.80 -1.44
N SER A 73 12.46 29.90 -2.67
CA SER A 73 11.66 29.69 -3.89
C SER A 73 11.09 28.27 -3.99
N ARG A 74 11.85 27.25 -3.58
CA ARG A 74 11.36 25.85 -3.54
C ARG A 74 10.23 25.67 -2.53
N LEU A 75 10.37 26.27 -1.35
CA LEU A 75 9.34 26.25 -0.32
C LEU A 75 8.09 26.99 -0.77
N GLN A 76 8.25 28.11 -1.48
CA GLN A 76 7.14 28.84 -2.07
C GLN A 76 6.38 28.00 -3.10
N ILE A 77 7.08 27.28 -4.01
CA ILE A 77 6.43 26.37 -4.97
C ILE A 77 5.56 25.33 -4.25
N LEU A 78 6.05 24.77 -3.13
CA LEU A 78 5.29 23.82 -2.32
C LEU A 78 4.10 24.48 -1.62
N SER A 79 4.30 25.64 -1.02
CA SER A 79 3.25 26.42 -0.33
C SER A 79 2.10 26.77 -1.27
N ASP A 80 2.45 27.31 -2.44
CA ASP A 80 1.51 27.80 -3.44
C ASP A 80 0.98 26.66 -4.35
N ARG A 81 1.52 25.45 -4.20
CA ARG A 81 1.21 24.24 -5.00
C ARG A 81 1.31 24.52 -6.50
N LEU A 82 2.39 25.17 -6.91
CA LEU A 82 2.58 25.60 -8.30
C LEU A 82 2.89 24.40 -9.21
N GLY A 83 1.97 24.13 -10.14
CA GLY A 83 2.08 23.05 -11.11
C GLY A 83 1.31 21.79 -10.72
N LEU A 84 1.54 20.69 -11.45
CA LEU A 84 0.92 19.41 -11.14
C LEU A 84 1.57 18.80 -9.89
N TRP A 85 0.81 18.00 -9.14
CA TRP A 85 1.29 17.47 -7.86
C TRP A 85 2.60 16.69 -8.00
N HIS A 86 2.73 15.88 -9.05
CA HIS A 86 3.93 15.09 -9.31
C HIS A 86 5.12 15.93 -9.81
N GLN A 87 4.91 17.19 -10.25
CA GLN A 87 5.99 18.07 -10.70
C GLN A 87 6.71 18.73 -9.53
N TYR A 88 5.98 19.20 -8.51
CA TYR A 88 6.59 19.80 -7.32
C TYR A 88 6.99 18.76 -6.26
N THR A 89 6.38 17.57 -6.27
CA THR A 89 6.65 16.50 -5.27
C THR A 89 8.14 16.17 -5.09
N PRO A 90 8.99 16.11 -6.13
CA PRO A 90 10.43 15.88 -5.98
C PRO A 90 11.15 16.87 -5.05
N LEU A 91 10.59 18.06 -4.82
CA LEU A 91 11.14 19.02 -3.86
C LEU A 91 11.11 18.51 -2.42
N ILE A 92 10.13 17.68 -2.05
CA ILE A 92 10.00 17.14 -0.69
C ILE A 92 11.22 16.28 -0.31
N PRO A 93 11.55 15.17 -1.02
CA PRO A 93 12.73 14.37 -0.68
C PRO A 93 14.03 15.17 -0.84
N PHE A 94 14.07 16.15 -1.75
CA PHE A 94 15.23 17.03 -1.86
C PHE A 94 15.42 17.88 -0.59
N LEU A 95 14.39 18.55 -0.10
CA LEU A 95 14.46 19.35 1.13
C LEU A 95 14.81 18.50 2.35
N LEU A 96 14.25 17.28 2.46
CA LEU A 96 14.63 16.33 3.50
C LEU A 96 16.13 15.99 3.46
N ASN A 97 16.69 15.82 2.26
CA ASN A 97 18.13 15.59 2.09
C ASN A 97 18.98 16.82 2.42
N GLN A 98 18.42 18.03 2.35
CA GLN A 98 19.06 19.28 2.79
C GLN A 98 18.94 19.54 4.30
N GLY A 99 18.34 18.62 5.05
CA GLY A 99 18.23 18.70 6.52
C GLY A 99 16.90 19.24 7.04
N PHE A 100 15.92 19.52 6.17
CA PHE A 100 14.57 19.81 6.62
C PHE A 100 13.92 18.55 7.23
N SER A 101 13.07 18.75 8.22
CA SER A 101 12.20 17.70 8.76
C SER A 101 10.79 17.82 8.18
N PRO A 102 9.99 16.73 8.11
CA PRO A 102 8.61 16.83 7.64
C PRO A 102 7.77 17.87 8.39
N PRO A 103 7.85 18.00 9.74
CA PRO A 103 7.16 19.08 10.46
C PRO A 103 7.61 20.48 10.06
N SER A 104 8.91 20.68 9.79
CA SER A 104 9.44 21.98 9.34
C SER A 104 8.95 22.36 7.93
N ILE A 105 8.81 21.37 7.04
CA ILE A 105 8.20 21.57 5.71
C ILE A 105 6.71 21.89 5.87
N GLU A 106 6.00 21.18 6.76
CA GLU A 106 4.59 21.42 7.04
C GLU A 106 4.35 22.84 7.58
N GLU A 107 5.16 23.31 8.52
CA GLU A 107 5.09 24.66 9.06
C GLU A 107 5.25 25.75 7.98
N GLN A 108 6.13 25.50 7.00
CA GLN A 108 6.46 26.47 5.96
C GLN A 108 5.53 26.41 4.73
N THR A 109 4.87 25.28 4.50
CA THR A 109 4.11 25.02 3.25
C THR A 109 2.66 24.65 3.46
N GLY A 110 2.26 24.31 4.70
CA GLY A 110 0.94 23.77 5.02
C GLY A 110 0.69 22.35 4.51
N ILE A 111 1.68 21.68 3.91
CA ILE A 111 1.55 20.29 3.45
C ILE A 111 1.85 19.37 4.63
N SER A 112 0.82 18.67 5.14
CA SER A 112 1.00 17.79 6.30
C SER A 112 2.03 16.68 6.05
N ALA A 113 2.73 16.23 7.09
CA ALA A 113 3.69 15.13 6.97
C ALA A 113 3.08 13.85 6.34
N ILE A 114 1.80 13.57 6.61
CA ILE A 114 1.06 12.46 5.99
C ILE A 114 0.89 12.70 4.48
N GLN A 115 0.48 13.92 4.10
CA GLN A 115 0.34 14.29 2.68
C GLN A 115 1.68 14.29 1.95
N GLN A 116 2.76 14.74 2.61
CA GLN A 116 4.12 14.69 2.05
C GLN A 116 4.50 13.24 1.70
N ASN A 117 4.30 12.29 2.63
CA ASN A 117 4.57 10.88 2.36
C ASN A 117 3.72 10.35 1.20
N ARG A 118 2.43 10.68 1.19
CA ARG A 118 1.50 10.26 0.13
C ARG A 118 1.96 10.75 -1.24
N LEU A 119 2.23 12.04 -1.38
CA LEU A 119 2.70 12.66 -2.62
C LEU A 119 3.96 11.96 -3.13
N VAL A 120 4.98 11.81 -2.27
CA VAL A 120 6.26 11.19 -2.65
C VAL A 120 6.08 9.77 -3.15
N VAL A 121 5.31 8.95 -2.42
CA VAL A 121 5.09 7.56 -2.79
C VAL A 121 4.23 7.45 -4.05
N ALA A 122 3.17 8.27 -4.17
CA ALA A 122 2.33 8.31 -5.36
C ALA A 122 3.12 8.73 -6.60
N ALA A 123 4.05 9.69 -6.47
CA ALA A 123 4.92 10.10 -7.58
C ALA A 123 5.82 8.95 -8.03
N GLN A 124 6.38 8.19 -7.09
CA GLN A 124 7.15 6.98 -7.41
C GLN A 124 6.31 5.91 -8.12
N VAL A 125 5.04 5.76 -7.73
CA VAL A 125 4.10 4.87 -8.42
C VAL A 125 3.85 5.37 -9.84
N ARG A 126 3.58 6.67 -10.03
CA ARG A 126 3.40 7.30 -11.35
C ARG A 126 4.63 7.10 -12.24
N ASP A 127 5.83 7.32 -11.72
CA ASP A 127 7.09 7.08 -12.43
C ASP A 127 7.22 5.61 -12.85
N SER A 128 6.79 4.67 -12.00
CA SER A 128 6.79 3.24 -12.36
C SER A 128 5.78 2.89 -13.46
N LEU A 129 4.68 3.63 -13.61
CA LEU A 129 3.74 3.48 -14.74
C LEU A 129 4.41 3.96 -16.04
N ILE A 130 5.04 5.13 -16.01
CA ILE A 130 5.78 5.68 -17.15
C ILE A 130 6.88 4.72 -17.59
N GLN A 131 7.68 4.21 -16.65
CA GLN A 131 8.74 3.22 -16.93
C GLN A 131 8.22 1.89 -17.45
N SER A 132 6.96 1.54 -17.14
CA SER A 132 6.31 0.33 -17.64
C SER A 132 5.63 0.52 -19.00
N ASN A 133 5.77 1.69 -19.64
CA ASN A 133 5.10 2.07 -20.88
C ASN A 133 3.56 1.93 -20.79
N THR A 134 2.98 2.25 -19.63
CA THR A 134 1.52 2.37 -19.49
C THR A 134 1.01 3.47 -20.42
N ASP A 135 -0.21 3.30 -20.95
CA ASP A 135 -0.86 4.27 -21.83
C ASP A 135 -0.75 5.71 -21.26
N PRO A 136 -0.22 6.69 -22.03
CA PRO A 136 -0.12 8.07 -21.60
C PRO A 136 -1.45 8.67 -21.16
N GLU A 137 -2.59 8.26 -21.75
CA GLU A 137 -3.91 8.75 -21.34
C GLU A 137 -4.25 8.26 -19.93
N VAL A 138 -3.97 7.00 -19.62
CA VAL A 138 -4.14 6.42 -18.27
C VAL A 138 -3.24 7.13 -17.26
N VAL A 139 -2.00 7.46 -17.62
CA VAL A 139 -1.11 8.21 -16.71
C VAL A 139 -1.64 9.62 -16.46
N SER A 140 -2.11 10.30 -17.51
CA SER A 140 -2.62 11.68 -17.43
C SER A 140 -3.90 11.81 -16.61
N PHE A 141 -4.72 10.75 -16.52
CA PHE A 141 -5.88 10.70 -15.63
C PHE A 141 -5.51 11.04 -14.18
N PHE A 142 -4.32 10.62 -13.72
CA PHE A 142 -3.87 10.83 -12.35
C PHE A 142 -3.25 12.23 -12.11
N ASP A 143 -3.17 13.09 -13.11
CA ASP A 143 -2.55 14.42 -12.97
C ASP A 143 -3.37 15.35 -12.04
N ILE A 144 -4.69 15.13 -11.94
CA ILE A 144 -5.60 15.90 -11.08
C ILE A 144 -6.15 14.99 -9.97
N GLY A 145 -5.64 15.14 -8.74
CA GLY A 145 -6.15 14.41 -7.56
C GLY A 145 -5.84 12.90 -7.54
N GLY A 146 -5.06 12.40 -8.50
CA GLY A 146 -4.72 10.98 -8.62
C GLY A 146 -3.73 10.47 -7.58
N GLU A 147 -3.13 11.34 -6.77
CA GLU A 147 -2.12 10.94 -5.78
C GLU A 147 -2.68 9.96 -4.74
N GLN A 148 -3.98 10.07 -4.42
CA GLN A 148 -4.62 9.21 -3.44
C GLN A 148 -4.85 7.81 -4.01
N LEU A 149 -5.32 7.72 -5.26
CA LEU A 149 -5.52 6.44 -5.96
C LEU A 149 -4.19 5.70 -6.16
N LEU A 150 -3.17 6.41 -6.65
CA LEU A 150 -1.85 5.82 -6.88
C LEU A 150 -1.17 5.37 -5.58
N TYR A 151 -1.43 6.05 -4.47
CA TYR A 151 -0.89 5.64 -3.17
C TYR A 151 -1.43 4.28 -2.69
N GLU A 152 -2.69 3.94 -3.02
CA GLU A 152 -3.28 2.68 -2.60
C GLU A 152 -2.65 1.46 -3.29
N ILE A 153 -2.20 1.62 -4.53
CA ILE A 153 -1.54 0.54 -5.30
C ILE A 153 -0.02 0.46 -5.08
N ARG A 154 0.54 1.24 -4.13
CA ARG A 154 2.00 1.32 -3.90
C ARG A 154 2.69 -0.01 -3.60
N LEU A 155 1.98 -0.97 -3.00
CA LEU A 155 2.55 -2.26 -2.59
C LEU A 155 2.68 -3.24 -3.76
N LEU A 156 2.01 -2.96 -4.89
CA LEU A 156 2.02 -3.79 -6.08
C LEU A 156 3.38 -3.70 -6.82
N SER A 157 3.71 -4.71 -7.63
CA SER A 157 4.86 -4.65 -8.54
C SER A 157 4.61 -3.68 -9.71
N ALA A 158 5.64 -3.27 -10.44
CA ALA A 158 5.49 -2.34 -11.58
C ALA A 158 4.45 -2.83 -12.61
N LYS A 159 4.52 -4.10 -13.01
CA LYS A 159 3.53 -4.72 -13.91
C LYS A 159 2.11 -4.69 -13.35
N GLN A 160 1.96 -4.99 -12.06
CA GLN A 160 0.66 -4.98 -11.39
C GLN A 160 0.09 -3.57 -11.25
N ARG A 161 0.94 -2.56 -11.00
CA ARG A 161 0.55 -1.15 -10.94
C ARG A 161 0.02 -0.69 -12.29
N ALA A 162 0.67 -1.04 -13.40
CA ALA A 162 0.21 -0.73 -14.75
C ALA A 162 -1.21 -1.28 -15.00
N SER A 163 -1.40 -2.60 -14.78
CA SER A 163 -2.73 -3.21 -14.96
C SER A 163 -3.78 -2.66 -13.99
N ALA A 164 -3.41 -2.39 -12.73
CA ALA A 164 -4.33 -1.85 -11.74
C ALA A 164 -4.74 -0.40 -12.06
N ALA A 165 -3.81 0.42 -12.54
CA ALA A 165 -4.09 1.79 -12.96
C ALA A 165 -5.07 1.82 -14.14
N GLU A 166 -4.86 0.98 -15.15
CA GLU A 166 -5.81 0.81 -16.26
C GLU A 166 -7.20 0.42 -15.75
N PHE A 167 -7.27 -0.55 -14.84
CA PHE A 167 -8.54 -1.00 -14.27
C PHE A 167 -9.24 0.09 -13.44
N ILE A 168 -8.49 0.87 -12.66
CA ILE A 168 -9.01 2.00 -11.87
C ILE A 168 -9.67 3.02 -12.80
N VAL A 169 -8.98 3.40 -13.88
CA VAL A 169 -9.50 4.39 -14.85
C VAL A 169 -10.73 3.85 -15.59
N GLN A 170 -10.69 2.60 -16.04
CA GLN A 170 -11.78 1.99 -16.80
C GLN A 170 -13.08 1.82 -15.99
N ASN A 171 -12.96 1.65 -14.67
CA ASN A 171 -14.10 1.40 -13.78
C ASN A 171 -14.40 2.56 -12.83
N ASP A 172 -13.74 3.71 -13.01
CA ASP A 172 -13.89 4.91 -12.19
C ASP A 172 -13.81 4.62 -10.67
N LEU A 173 -12.79 3.87 -10.26
CA LEU A 173 -12.66 3.47 -8.87
C LEU A 173 -12.27 4.66 -7.98
N ASP A 174 -12.94 4.76 -6.83
CA ASP A 174 -12.56 5.67 -5.76
C ASP A 174 -11.37 5.13 -4.94
N VAL A 175 -10.93 5.90 -3.95
CA VAL A 175 -9.79 5.52 -3.09
C VAL A 175 -10.03 4.19 -2.37
N ASN A 176 -11.24 3.94 -1.89
CA ASN A 176 -11.57 2.68 -1.22
C ASN A 176 -11.54 1.51 -2.21
N GLY A 177 -12.10 1.69 -3.41
CA GLY A 177 -12.06 0.70 -4.48
C GLY A 177 -10.63 0.37 -4.93
N ALA A 178 -9.76 1.38 -5.06
CA ALA A 178 -8.34 1.19 -5.37
C ALA A 178 -7.61 0.41 -4.26
N GLN A 179 -7.92 0.70 -2.99
CA GLN A 179 -7.38 -0.04 -1.84
C GLN A 179 -7.82 -1.50 -1.83
N GLU A 180 -9.11 -1.75 -2.05
CA GLU A 180 -9.67 -3.10 -2.13
C GLU A 180 -9.09 -3.89 -3.31
N LEU A 181 -8.92 -3.24 -4.47
CA LEU A 181 -8.26 -3.83 -5.64
C LEU A 181 -6.81 -4.22 -5.33
N ALA A 182 -6.03 -3.31 -4.74
CA ALA A 182 -4.64 -3.58 -4.37
C ALA A 182 -4.53 -4.76 -3.38
N ARG A 183 -5.44 -4.81 -2.39
CA ARG A 183 -5.54 -5.92 -1.45
C ARG A 183 -5.88 -7.23 -2.15
N ALA A 184 -6.85 -7.23 -3.07
CA ALA A 184 -7.26 -8.41 -3.80
C ALA A 184 -6.11 -8.99 -4.64
N ILE A 185 -5.38 -8.14 -5.38
CA ILE A 185 -4.21 -8.56 -6.18
C ILE A 185 -3.11 -9.15 -5.27
N LYS A 186 -2.88 -8.57 -4.09
CA LYS A 186 -1.87 -9.08 -3.15
C LYS A 186 -2.27 -10.39 -2.47
N ASP A 187 -3.54 -10.54 -2.12
CA ASP A 187 -4.04 -11.71 -1.42
C ASP A 187 -4.12 -12.93 -2.36
N PHE A 188 -4.45 -12.72 -3.65
CA PHE A 188 -4.72 -13.80 -4.62
C PHE A 188 -3.67 -14.94 -4.65
N PRO A 189 -2.34 -14.68 -4.71
CA PRO A 189 -1.34 -15.75 -4.76
C PRO A 189 -1.26 -16.63 -3.52
N SER A 190 -1.75 -16.15 -2.38
CA SER A 190 -1.74 -16.91 -1.12
C SER A 190 -2.89 -17.92 -1.03
N ARG A 191 -3.85 -17.86 -1.95
CA ARG A 191 -5.12 -18.61 -1.94
C ARG A 191 -5.14 -19.75 -2.95
N LYS A 192 -3.99 -20.40 -3.14
CA LYS A 192 -3.78 -21.36 -4.23
C LYS A 192 -4.71 -22.58 -4.15
N ASP A 193 -5.01 -23.01 -2.93
CA ASP A 193 -5.75 -24.24 -2.65
C ASP A 193 -7.25 -24.00 -2.42
N GLU A 194 -7.73 -22.78 -2.63
CA GLU A 194 -9.11 -22.41 -2.36
C GLU A 194 -10.03 -22.76 -3.54
N LYS A 195 -11.19 -23.35 -3.24
CA LYS A 195 -12.13 -23.86 -4.24
C LYS A 195 -12.61 -22.74 -5.18
N GLY A 196 -12.58 -22.99 -6.49
CA GLY A 196 -13.09 -22.05 -7.50
C GLY A 196 -12.07 -20.98 -7.90
N ARG A 197 -10.90 -20.92 -7.26
CA ARG A 197 -9.80 -20.03 -7.63
C ARG A 197 -9.33 -20.25 -9.08
N GLU A 198 -9.43 -21.46 -9.58
CA GLU A 198 -9.11 -21.84 -10.96
C GLU A 198 -9.99 -21.15 -12.02
N ASN A 199 -11.10 -20.53 -11.61
CA ASN A 199 -11.99 -19.80 -12.51
C ASN A 199 -11.57 -18.35 -12.75
N PHE A 200 -10.60 -17.84 -11.98
CA PHE A 200 -10.18 -16.44 -12.00
C PHE A 200 -8.72 -16.30 -12.44
N ASP A 201 -8.43 -15.31 -13.29
CA ASP A 201 -7.09 -15.05 -13.80
C ASP A 201 -6.33 -14.06 -12.90
N TYR A 202 -5.18 -14.48 -12.37
CA TYR A 202 -4.32 -13.65 -11.52
C TYR A 202 -3.71 -12.43 -12.26
N THR A 203 -3.57 -12.53 -13.58
CA THR A 203 -2.99 -11.45 -14.39
C THR A 203 -3.96 -10.28 -14.60
N LEU A 204 -5.24 -10.49 -14.28
CA LEU A 204 -6.32 -9.53 -14.46
C LEU A 204 -6.79 -8.97 -13.10
N PRO A 205 -6.61 -7.67 -12.84
CA PRO A 205 -7.00 -7.03 -11.58
C PRO A 205 -8.47 -7.26 -11.20
N GLY A 206 -9.37 -7.19 -12.18
CA GLY A 206 -10.80 -7.38 -11.95
C GLY A 206 -11.16 -8.81 -11.57
N ASP A 207 -10.48 -9.81 -12.14
CA ASP A 207 -10.64 -11.22 -11.71
C ASP A 207 -10.09 -11.45 -10.30
N CYS A 208 -9.01 -10.77 -9.92
CA CYS A 208 -8.50 -10.82 -8.55
C CYS A 208 -9.53 -10.26 -7.56
N LEU A 209 -10.13 -9.10 -7.88
CA LEU A 209 -11.17 -8.48 -7.07
C LEU A 209 -12.46 -9.32 -7.04
N ALA A 210 -12.86 -9.87 -8.18
CA ALA A 210 -14.01 -10.76 -8.29
C ALA A 210 -13.84 -11.99 -7.42
N PHE A 211 -12.65 -12.60 -7.42
CA PHE A 211 -12.35 -13.75 -6.57
C PHE A 211 -12.43 -13.39 -5.08
N MET A 212 -11.97 -12.20 -4.67
CA MET A 212 -12.11 -11.73 -3.30
C MET A 212 -13.59 -11.63 -2.88
N CYS A 213 -14.43 -11.01 -3.70
CA CYS A 213 -15.86 -10.88 -3.44
C CYS A 213 -16.59 -12.24 -3.48
N TYR A 214 -16.21 -13.12 -4.41
CA TYR A 214 -16.72 -14.49 -4.51
C TYR A 214 -16.38 -15.35 -3.29
N ARG A 215 -15.24 -15.12 -2.64
CA ARG A 215 -14.92 -15.79 -1.38
C ARG A 215 -15.71 -15.23 -0.22
N GLN A 216 -15.83 -13.91 -0.13
CA GLN A 216 -16.63 -13.25 0.91
C GLN A 216 -18.10 -13.71 0.87
N SER A 217 -18.68 -13.93 -0.31
CA SER A 217 -20.06 -14.40 -0.41
C SER A 217 -20.27 -15.76 0.26
N ARG A 218 -19.26 -16.65 0.20
CA ARG A 218 -19.29 -17.99 0.80
C ARG A 218 -19.10 -18.00 2.33
N GLU A 219 -18.77 -16.85 2.92
CA GLU A 219 -18.76 -16.67 4.38
C GLU A 219 -20.17 -16.41 4.94
N HIS A 220 -21.16 -16.19 4.05
CA HIS A 220 -22.54 -15.89 4.40
C HIS A 220 -23.49 -17.05 4.04
N ASP A 221 -24.65 -17.09 4.71
CA ASP A 221 -25.70 -18.06 4.42
C ASP A 221 -26.23 -17.92 2.98
N ILE A 222 -26.70 -19.02 2.39
CA ILE A 222 -27.15 -19.05 0.99
C ILE A 222 -28.27 -18.02 0.68
N ASN A 223 -29.15 -17.76 1.66
CA ASN A 223 -30.27 -16.83 1.53
C ASN A 223 -29.93 -15.40 2.03
N SER A 224 -28.67 -15.13 2.35
CA SER A 224 -28.23 -13.84 2.88
C SER A 224 -28.19 -12.77 1.78
N SER A 225 -28.74 -11.59 2.08
CA SER A 225 -28.58 -10.41 1.20
C SER A 225 -27.11 -10.05 1.01
N GLN A 226 -26.27 -10.23 2.05
CA GLN A 226 -24.83 -9.98 1.98
C GLN A 226 -24.12 -10.92 0.99
N ARG A 227 -24.54 -12.20 0.93
CA ARG A 227 -24.03 -13.14 -0.08
C ARG A 227 -24.31 -12.65 -1.49
N ASN A 228 -25.56 -12.28 -1.77
CA ASN A 228 -25.97 -11.83 -3.10
C ASN A 228 -25.27 -10.54 -3.50
N ALA A 229 -25.17 -9.56 -2.59
CA ALA A 229 -24.45 -8.32 -2.85
C ALA A 229 -22.96 -8.56 -3.18
N ALA A 230 -22.31 -9.50 -2.48
CA ALA A 230 -20.93 -9.88 -2.77
C ALA A 230 -20.78 -10.59 -4.13
N LEU A 231 -21.71 -11.46 -4.51
CA LEU A 231 -21.72 -12.12 -5.82
C LEU A 231 -22.03 -11.15 -6.98
N GLU A 232 -22.99 -10.23 -6.81
CA GLU A 232 -23.27 -9.18 -7.77
C GLU A 232 -22.05 -8.27 -7.98
N ARG A 233 -21.36 -7.93 -6.89
CA ARG A 233 -20.10 -7.19 -6.95
C ARG A 233 -18.99 -8.00 -7.64
N ALA A 234 -18.89 -9.30 -7.37
CA ALA A 234 -17.94 -10.16 -8.06
C ALA A 234 -18.21 -10.19 -9.58
N LEU A 235 -19.49 -10.23 -9.96
CA LEU A 235 -19.90 -10.28 -11.36
C LEU A 235 -19.61 -8.96 -12.10
N SER A 236 -19.78 -7.82 -11.43
CA SER A 236 -19.54 -6.50 -12.04
C SER A 236 -18.07 -6.24 -12.34
N VAL A 237 -17.15 -6.79 -11.53
CA VAL A 237 -15.70 -6.56 -11.68
C VAL A 237 -14.97 -7.67 -12.43
N ALA A 238 -15.58 -8.84 -12.60
CA ALA A 238 -14.97 -9.97 -13.32
C ALA A 238 -14.65 -9.60 -14.79
N GLN A 239 -13.45 -9.92 -15.24
CA GLN A 239 -12.97 -9.65 -16.60
C GLN A 239 -13.08 -10.89 -17.49
N THR A 240 -12.79 -12.08 -16.97
CA THR A 240 -12.87 -13.31 -17.77
C THR A 240 -14.28 -13.88 -17.83
N HIS A 241 -14.60 -14.49 -18.98
CA HIS A 241 -15.88 -15.19 -19.13
C HIS A 241 -16.01 -16.36 -18.14
N LYS A 242 -14.90 -17.04 -17.83
CA LYS A 242 -14.85 -18.15 -16.88
C LYS A 242 -15.22 -17.70 -15.46
N ALA A 243 -14.67 -16.57 -15.00
CA ALA A 243 -15.02 -15.96 -13.72
C ALA A 243 -16.50 -15.57 -13.68
N LYS A 244 -17.01 -14.91 -14.73
CA LYS A 244 -18.43 -14.54 -14.83
C LYS A 244 -19.36 -15.74 -14.72
N ILE A 245 -19.08 -16.83 -15.45
CA ILE A 245 -19.88 -18.06 -15.37
C ILE A 245 -19.88 -18.63 -13.94
N ALA A 246 -18.71 -18.75 -13.31
CA ALA A 246 -18.61 -19.31 -11.97
C ALA A 246 -19.40 -18.49 -10.92
N VAL A 247 -19.31 -17.16 -11.00
CA VAL A 247 -20.07 -16.25 -10.13
C VAL A 247 -21.57 -16.33 -10.42
N SER A 248 -21.98 -16.32 -11.69
CA SER A 248 -23.40 -16.42 -12.06
C SER A 248 -24.03 -17.75 -11.67
N GLN A 249 -23.26 -18.85 -11.70
CA GLN A 249 -23.76 -20.14 -11.22
C GLN A 249 -24.09 -20.08 -9.73
N GLU A 250 -23.18 -19.58 -8.89
CA GLU A 250 -23.47 -19.45 -7.46
C GLU A 250 -24.58 -18.45 -7.15
N LEU A 251 -24.71 -17.36 -7.92
CA LEU A 251 -25.78 -16.38 -7.69
C LEU A 251 -27.18 -16.97 -7.93
N ASN A 252 -27.29 -18.03 -8.74
CA ASN A 252 -28.55 -18.72 -9.05
C ASN A 252 -28.77 -19.99 -8.21
N GLU A 253 -27.84 -20.34 -7.32
CA GLU A 253 -28.00 -21.38 -6.28
C GLU A 253 -28.74 -20.82 -5.06
#